data_AF-A0A9X9Z3V8-F1
#
_entry.id   AF-A0A9X9Z3V8-F1
#
_cell.length_a   1.000
_cell.length_b   1.000
_cell.length_c   1.000
_cell.angle_alpha   90.00
_cell.angle_beta   90.00
_cell.angle_gamma   90.00
#
_symmetry.space_group_name_H-M   'P 1'
#
loop_
_entity.id
_entity.type
_entity.pdbx_description
1 polymer ?
#
loop_
_entity_poly.entity_id
_entity_poly.type
_entity_poly.pdbx_seq_one_letter_code
_entity_poly.pdbx_strand_id
1 'polypeptide(L)'
;MLPARAAETCPFISAQELARAMPALKWSLISNQDGRGCIYQGGRGDTMMLTVFRNPDNDRARELYATFVKTLGERMPLNAVAGTGDEGQGGTSAAGAERQEASVVALSGDYILQISVYPIGRRADDALLGPLTDAARVAIANVSKSSERFGNCEWLTAADADGFLDKSTLTVQRTGAGSCMMFDREANTMTVAVIAMSRDTVIGMMKRAGPCKHLTIPELGSEAFGEHSCTKGNGNAVNIYVWKNGRQASILFAPVKPHPESGSVERLRAVAGRVYGKL
;
A
#
# COMPACT_ATOMS: atom_id res chain seq x y z
N MET A 1 24.37 0.66 16.85
CA MET A 1 23.30 0.04 16.04
C MET A 1 23.28 0.77 14.71
N LEU A 2 23.60 0.11 13.60
CA LEU A 2 23.69 0.75 12.28
C LEU A 2 22.28 1.07 11.77
N PRO A 3 22.03 2.26 11.19
CA PRO A 3 20.74 2.56 10.58
C PRO A 3 20.43 1.53 9.50
N ALA A 4 19.16 1.10 9.41
CA ALA A 4 18.70 0.27 8.30
C ALA A 4 19.13 0.94 6.99
N ARG A 5 19.97 0.24 6.20
CA ARG A 5 20.46 0.73 4.91
C ARG A 5 19.23 0.96 4.04
N ALA A 6 18.93 2.22 3.74
CA ALA A 6 17.92 2.55 2.74
C ALA A 6 18.30 1.82 1.46
N ALA A 7 17.36 1.10 0.85
CA ALA A 7 17.64 0.43 -0.40
C ALA A 7 18.05 1.44 -1.46
N GLU A 8 19.17 1.16 -2.13
CA GLU A 8 19.77 2.08 -3.10
C GLU A 8 19.00 2.12 -4.43
N THR A 9 18.22 1.06 -4.71
CA THR A 9 17.52 0.89 -5.99
C THR A 9 16.11 0.33 -5.81
N CYS A 10 15.21 0.75 -6.69
CA CYS A 10 13.90 0.15 -6.86
C CYS A 10 13.97 -0.98 -7.90
N PRO A 11 13.48 -2.20 -7.61
CA PRO A 11 13.60 -3.33 -8.54
C PRO A 11 12.68 -3.22 -9.77
N PHE A 12 11.66 -2.36 -9.72
CA PHE A 12 10.65 -2.26 -10.78
C PHE A 12 10.88 -1.08 -11.74
N ILE A 13 11.52 -0.01 -11.28
CA ILE A 13 11.80 1.18 -12.10
C ILE A 13 13.08 1.86 -11.62
N SER A 14 14.06 1.99 -12.50
CA SER A 14 15.30 2.69 -12.18
C SER A 14 15.06 4.20 -12.01
N ALA A 15 15.98 4.89 -11.34
CA ALA A 15 15.90 6.34 -11.19
C ALA A 15 15.88 7.07 -12.55
N GLN A 16 16.62 6.57 -13.54
CA GLN A 16 16.67 7.15 -14.89
C GLN A 16 15.36 6.93 -15.66
N GLU A 17 14.74 5.77 -15.53
CA GLU A 17 13.43 5.50 -16.14
C GLU A 17 12.35 6.35 -15.48
N LEU A 18 12.35 6.45 -14.14
CA LEU A 18 11.39 7.28 -13.42
C LEU A 18 11.54 8.76 -13.77
N ALA A 19 12.77 9.27 -13.87
CA ALA A 19 13.02 10.66 -14.28
C ALA A 19 12.57 10.93 -15.72
N ARG A 20 12.64 9.93 -16.61
CA ARG A 20 12.12 10.03 -17.99
C ARG A 20 10.60 10.02 -18.04
N ALA A 21 9.96 9.14 -17.26
CA ALA A 21 8.50 9.05 -17.20
C ALA A 21 7.86 10.25 -16.48
N MET A 22 8.51 10.78 -15.45
CA MET A 22 7.98 11.86 -14.60
C MET A 22 8.96 13.04 -14.46
N PRO A 23 9.30 13.75 -15.55
CA PRO A 23 10.39 14.72 -15.56
C PRO A 23 10.14 15.99 -14.74
N ALA A 24 8.88 16.32 -14.45
CA ALA A 24 8.51 17.53 -13.72
C ALA A 24 8.93 17.50 -12.24
N LEU A 25 9.26 16.32 -11.69
CA LEU A 25 9.60 16.13 -10.28
C LEU A 25 10.92 15.38 -10.15
N LYS A 26 11.78 15.88 -9.26
CA LYS A 26 12.96 15.12 -8.82
C LYS A 26 12.51 14.14 -7.75
N TRP A 27 12.60 12.85 -8.05
CA TRP A 27 12.22 11.77 -7.15
C TRP A 27 13.45 11.17 -6.47
N SER A 28 13.39 11.08 -5.14
CA SER A 28 14.38 10.40 -4.32
C SER A 28 13.76 9.13 -3.75
N LEU A 29 14.41 7.98 -3.94
CA LEU A 29 13.97 6.72 -3.34
C LEU A 29 14.16 6.78 -1.82
N ILE A 30 13.10 6.47 -1.07
CA ILE A 30 13.11 6.42 0.40
C ILE A 30 13.14 4.98 0.89
N SER A 31 12.44 4.07 0.20
CA SER A 31 12.31 2.66 0.59
C SER A 31 12.02 1.81 -0.63
N ASN A 32 12.62 0.62 -0.72
CA ASN A 32 12.23 -0.43 -1.68
C ASN A 32 11.20 -1.41 -1.08
N GLN A 33 10.55 -1.03 0.04
CA GLN A 33 9.53 -1.83 0.72
C GLN A 33 9.91 -3.31 0.89
N ASP A 34 11.18 -3.58 1.18
CA ASP A 34 11.75 -4.92 1.30
C ASP A 34 11.37 -5.84 0.11
N GLY A 35 11.50 -5.30 -1.11
CA GLY A 35 11.27 -6.02 -2.37
C GLY A 35 9.85 -5.92 -2.93
N ARG A 36 8.87 -5.49 -2.13
CA ARG A 36 7.45 -5.41 -2.57
C ARG A 36 7.15 -4.23 -3.49
N GLY A 37 7.91 -3.16 -3.39
CA GLY A 37 7.50 -1.90 -3.98
C GLY A 37 8.55 -0.83 -3.78
N CYS A 38 8.21 0.42 -4.03
CA CYS A 38 9.11 1.55 -3.90
C CYS A 38 8.36 2.77 -3.38
N ILE A 39 8.93 3.50 -2.43
CA ILE A 39 8.40 4.77 -1.95
C ILE A 39 9.40 5.85 -2.32
N TYR A 40 8.92 6.90 -2.97
CA TYR A 40 9.74 8.03 -3.38
C TYR A 40 9.21 9.34 -2.78
N GLN A 41 10.13 10.25 -2.52
CA GLN A 41 9.82 11.64 -2.21
C GLN A 41 10.13 12.52 -3.41
N GLY A 42 9.16 13.30 -3.85
CA GLY A 42 9.36 14.37 -4.82
C GLY A 42 9.95 15.60 -4.15
N GLY A 43 10.74 16.39 -4.87
CA GLY A 43 11.40 17.59 -4.34
C GLY A 43 10.48 18.69 -3.78
N ARG A 44 9.16 18.59 -3.98
CA ARG A 44 8.13 19.48 -3.38
C ARG A 44 7.43 18.88 -2.16
N GLY A 45 7.89 17.72 -1.67
CA GLY A 45 7.25 16.96 -0.59
C GLY A 45 6.24 15.90 -1.06
N ASP A 46 5.93 15.86 -2.35
CA ASP A 46 5.07 14.83 -2.97
C ASP A 46 5.55 13.42 -2.56
N THR A 47 4.62 12.51 -2.29
CA THR A 47 4.96 11.11 -1.99
C THR A 47 4.44 10.21 -3.11
N MET A 48 5.30 9.38 -3.69
CA MET A 48 4.88 8.32 -4.61
C MET A 48 5.06 6.97 -3.94
N MET A 49 4.05 6.11 -4.06
CA MET A 49 4.08 4.73 -3.57
C MET A 49 3.78 3.80 -4.74
N LEU A 50 4.73 2.95 -5.07
CA LEU A 50 4.63 1.85 -6.02
C LEU A 50 4.62 0.55 -5.22
N THR A 51 3.64 -0.32 -5.44
CA THR A 51 3.51 -1.61 -4.75
C THR A 51 3.16 -2.68 -5.75
N VAL A 52 3.83 -3.81 -5.68
CA VAL A 52 3.58 -5.00 -6.51
C VAL A 52 3.03 -6.10 -5.61
N PHE A 53 1.92 -6.69 -6.01
CA PHE A 53 1.31 -7.84 -5.38
C PHE A 53 1.43 -9.01 -6.35
N ARG A 54 2.23 -10.01 -5.99
CA ARG A 54 2.24 -11.30 -6.70
C ARG A 54 1.22 -12.23 -6.06
N ASN A 55 0.48 -12.96 -6.88
CA ASN A 55 -0.56 -13.87 -6.46
C ASN A 55 -0.17 -15.32 -6.82
N PRO A 56 -0.84 -16.34 -6.23
CA PRO A 56 -0.52 -17.74 -6.52
C PRO A 56 -0.67 -18.12 -7.99
N ASP A 57 -1.65 -17.52 -8.66
CA ASP A 57 -2.00 -17.75 -10.06
C ASP A 57 -2.74 -16.54 -10.65
N ASN A 58 -2.99 -16.61 -11.97
CA ASN A 58 -3.63 -15.54 -12.73
C ASN A 58 -5.11 -15.33 -12.34
N ASP A 59 -5.83 -16.38 -11.99
CA ASP A 59 -7.26 -16.28 -11.64
C ASP A 59 -7.40 -15.52 -10.33
N ARG A 60 -6.53 -15.84 -9.35
CA ARG A 60 -6.47 -15.14 -8.07
C ARG A 60 -6.03 -13.70 -8.22
N ALA A 61 -5.06 -13.43 -9.11
CA ALA A 61 -4.67 -12.06 -9.43
C ALA A 61 -5.84 -11.26 -10.02
N ARG A 62 -6.62 -11.86 -10.92
CA ARG A 62 -7.80 -11.22 -11.52
C ARG A 62 -8.89 -10.91 -10.49
N GLU A 63 -9.19 -11.86 -9.60
CA GLU A 63 -10.15 -11.65 -8.51
C GLU A 63 -9.72 -10.50 -7.58
N LEU A 64 -8.45 -10.49 -7.17
CA LEU A 64 -7.93 -9.44 -6.29
C LEU A 64 -7.87 -8.09 -7.02
N TYR A 65 -7.46 -8.07 -8.28
CA TYR A 65 -7.46 -6.85 -9.11
C TYR A 65 -8.84 -6.19 -9.17
N ALA A 66 -9.91 -6.96 -9.33
CA ALA A 66 -11.27 -6.43 -9.32
C ALA A 66 -11.61 -5.70 -8.00
N THR A 67 -11.13 -6.21 -6.87
CA THR A 67 -11.26 -5.54 -5.57
C THR A 67 -10.47 -4.23 -5.52
N PHE A 68 -9.23 -4.20 -6.00
CA PHE A 68 -8.44 -2.96 -6.07
C PHE A 68 -9.12 -1.89 -6.93
N VAL A 69 -9.61 -2.28 -8.11
CA VAL A 69 -10.34 -1.38 -9.02
C VAL A 69 -11.60 -0.84 -8.34
N LYS A 70 -12.40 -1.71 -7.71
CA LYS A 70 -13.60 -1.30 -6.98
C LYS A 70 -13.29 -0.28 -5.88
N THR A 71 -12.35 -0.60 -4.99
CA THR A 71 -11.97 0.29 -3.87
C THR A 71 -11.34 1.60 -4.34
N LEU A 72 -10.64 1.60 -5.48
CA LEU A 72 -10.13 2.83 -6.07
C LEU A 72 -11.27 3.65 -6.70
N GLY A 73 -12.22 3.00 -7.37
CA GLY A 73 -13.41 3.62 -7.96
C GLY A 73 -14.34 4.31 -6.95
N GLU A 74 -14.36 3.84 -5.70
CA GLU A 74 -15.07 4.50 -4.60
C GLU A 74 -14.43 5.86 -4.20
N ARG A 75 -13.16 6.11 -4.57
CA ARG A 75 -12.42 7.35 -4.25
C ARG A 75 -12.34 8.33 -5.40
N MET A 76 -12.34 7.81 -6.63
CA MET A 76 -12.11 8.60 -7.84
C MET A 76 -12.76 7.95 -9.06
N PRO A 77 -13.16 8.76 -10.07
CA PRO A 77 -13.50 8.23 -11.39
C PRO A 77 -12.30 7.50 -11.99
N LEU A 78 -12.55 6.33 -12.59
CA LEU A 78 -11.52 5.51 -13.23
C LEU A 78 -11.72 5.45 -14.73
N ASN A 79 -10.60 5.50 -15.45
CA ASN A 79 -10.53 5.28 -16.88
C ASN A 79 -9.58 4.13 -17.18
N ALA A 80 -9.88 3.39 -18.25
CA ALA A 80 -8.98 2.36 -18.75
C ALA A 80 -7.64 2.97 -19.17
N VAL A 81 -6.55 2.31 -18.77
CA VAL A 81 -5.18 2.72 -19.07
C VAL A 81 -4.56 1.68 -19.98
N ALA A 82 -4.15 2.12 -21.18
CA ALA A 82 -3.57 1.23 -22.17
C ALA A 82 -2.06 1.02 -21.97
N GLY A 83 -1.59 -0.17 -22.38
CA GLY A 83 -0.18 -0.53 -22.36
C GLY A 83 0.39 -0.71 -20.94
N THR A 84 -0.44 -0.98 -19.94
CA THR A 84 -0.03 -1.32 -18.58
C THR A 84 -0.47 -2.75 -18.25
N GLY A 85 0.21 -3.75 -18.80
CA GLY A 85 -0.14 -5.16 -18.61
C GLY A 85 -1.39 -5.59 -19.39
N ASP A 86 -2.10 -6.57 -18.84
CA ASP A 86 -3.33 -7.15 -19.39
C ASP A 86 -4.53 -6.20 -19.21
N GLU A 87 -4.64 -5.58 -18.03
CA GLU A 87 -5.71 -4.63 -17.69
C GLU A 87 -5.14 -3.48 -16.84
N GLY A 88 -5.57 -2.25 -17.12
CA GLY A 88 -5.13 -1.05 -16.41
C GLY A 88 -6.28 -0.09 -16.13
N GLN A 89 -6.32 0.47 -14.92
CA GLN A 89 -7.28 1.51 -14.53
C GLN A 89 -6.54 2.63 -13.81
N GLY A 90 -6.91 3.88 -14.09
CA GLY A 90 -6.28 5.04 -13.46
C GLY A 90 -7.23 6.21 -13.32
N GLY A 91 -6.93 7.08 -12.35
CA GLY A 91 -7.77 8.23 -12.04
C GLY A 91 -7.11 9.22 -11.10
N THR A 92 -7.83 10.32 -10.87
CA THR A 92 -7.46 11.38 -9.92
C THR A 92 -8.60 11.70 -8.98
N SER A 93 -8.27 12.01 -7.73
CA SER A 93 -9.22 12.52 -6.75
C SER A 93 -9.88 13.81 -7.24
N ALA A 94 -11.13 14.06 -6.84
CA ALA A 94 -11.82 15.32 -7.16
C ALA A 94 -11.07 16.57 -6.65
N ALA A 95 -11.26 17.70 -7.34
CA ALA A 95 -10.56 18.97 -7.08
C ALA A 95 -10.69 19.52 -5.66
N GLY A 96 -11.79 19.22 -4.96
CA GLY A 96 -12.05 19.61 -3.57
C GLY A 96 -11.78 18.48 -2.55
N ALA A 97 -11.11 17.40 -2.96
CA ALA A 97 -10.83 16.31 -2.05
C ALA A 97 -9.83 16.72 -0.97
N GLU A 98 -10.15 16.41 0.29
CA GLU A 98 -9.27 16.59 1.46
C GLU A 98 -7.86 16.04 1.23
N ARG A 99 -7.76 14.91 0.53
CA ARG A 99 -6.50 14.34 0.07
C ARG A 99 -6.50 14.26 -1.45
N GLN A 100 -5.49 14.88 -2.05
CA GLN A 100 -5.23 14.77 -3.48
C GLN A 100 -4.44 13.48 -3.77
N GLU A 101 -4.86 12.74 -4.79
CA GLU A 101 -4.26 11.47 -5.21
C GLU A 101 -4.41 11.30 -6.73
N ALA A 102 -3.31 10.92 -7.41
CA ALA A 102 -3.36 10.30 -8.74
C ALA A 102 -2.95 8.83 -8.56
N SER A 103 -3.68 7.89 -9.16
CA SER A 103 -3.41 6.46 -8.99
C SER A 103 -3.61 5.67 -10.27
N VAL A 104 -2.80 4.62 -10.44
CA VAL A 104 -2.93 3.61 -11.48
C VAL A 104 -2.83 2.23 -10.83
N VAL A 105 -3.75 1.34 -11.18
CA VAL A 105 -3.70 -0.09 -10.87
C VAL A 105 -3.66 -0.90 -12.16
N ALA A 106 -2.76 -1.86 -12.25
CA ALA A 106 -2.55 -2.69 -13.43
C ALA A 106 -2.43 -4.18 -13.06
N LEU A 107 -2.99 -5.04 -13.89
CA LEU A 107 -2.88 -6.50 -13.84
C LEU A 107 -1.93 -6.97 -14.95
N SER A 108 -1.04 -7.92 -14.66
CA SER A 108 -0.18 -8.57 -15.65
C SER A 108 0.14 -9.98 -15.19
N GLY A 109 -0.52 -10.99 -15.76
CA GLY A 109 -0.42 -12.38 -15.30
C GLY A 109 -0.82 -12.54 -13.82
N ASP A 110 0.09 -13.09 -13.01
CA ASP A 110 -0.09 -13.27 -11.56
C ASP A 110 0.25 -12.00 -10.74
N TYR A 111 0.58 -10.88 -11.38
CA TYR A 111 1.00 -9.64 -10.73
C TYR A 111 -0.05 -8.53 -10.81
N ILE A 112 -0.20 -7.81 -9.71
CA ILE A 112 -0.92 -6.53 -9.65
C ILE A 112 0.08 -5.44 -9.27
N LEU A 113 0.17 -4.39 -10.06
CA LEU A 113 0.89 -3.16 -9.72
C LEU A 113 -0.12 -2.11 -9.26
N GLN A 114 0.14 -1.46 -8.13
CA GLN A 114 -0.52 -0.22 -7.74
C GLN A 114 0.53 0.87 -7.60
N ILE A 115 0.34 1.99 -8.29
CA ILE A 115 1.18 3.18 -8.14
C ILE A 115 0.32 4.40 -7.87
N SER A 116 0.61 5.11 -6.78
CA SER A 116 -0.11 6.33 -6.37
C SER A 116 0.86 7.46 -6.10
N VAL A 117 0.48 8.68 -6.49
CA VAL A 117 1.14 9.93 -6.09
C VAL A 117 0.20 10.76 -5.25
N TYR A 118 0.71 11.19 -4.10
CA TYR A 118 0.06 12.13 -3.18
C TYR A 118 0.78 13.48 -3.27
N PRO A 119 0.29 14.40 -4.12
CA PRO A 119 0.88 15.72 -4.23
C PRO A 119 0.60 16.58 -2.99
N ILE A 120 1.53 17.47 -2.65
CA ILE A 120 1.35 18.46 -1.58
C ILE A 120 1.07 19.84 -2.17
N GLY A 121 0.05 20.52 -1.64
CA GLY A 121 -0.26 21.92 -1.99
C GLY A 121 -0.75 22.14 -3.42
N ARG A 122 -1.08 21.08 -4.16
CA ARG A 122 -1.60 21.14 -5.53
C ARG A 122 -2.58 20.00 -5.80
N ARG A 123 -3.37 20.16 -6.87
CA ARG A 123 -4.33 19.15 -7.31
C ARG A 123 -3.64 17.94 -7.94
N ALA A 124 -4.27 16.79 -7.82
CA ALA A 124 -4.01 15.65 -8.68
C ALA A 124 -4.86 15.81 -9.94
N ASP A 125 -4.23 16.02 -11.09
CA ASP A 125 -4.87 16.26 -12.38
C ASP A 125 -4.19 15.41 -13.48
N ASP A 126 -4.63 15.59 -14.73
CA ASP A 126 -4.11 14.82 -15.87
C ASP A 126 -2.62 15.10 -16.13
N ALA A 127 -2.13 16.28 -15.77
CA ALA A 127 -0.71 16.62 -15.85
C ALA A 127 0.14 15.78 -14.87
N LEU A 128 -0.47 15.21 -13.83
CA LEU A 128 0.15 14.20 -12.97
C LEU A 128 -0.18 12.76 -13.39
N LEU A 129 -1.43 12.48 -13.79
CA LEU A 129 -1.88 11.13 -14.14
C LEU A 129 -1.20 10.57 -15.39
N GLY A 130 -0.97 11.38 -16.42
CA GLY A 130 -0.27 10.96 -17.64
C GLY A 130 1.15 10.46 -17.35
N PRO A 131 2.04 11.29 -16.75
CA PRO A 131 3.37 10.86 -16.34
C PRO A 131 3.38 9.66 -15.37
N LEU A 132 2.41 9.60 -14.46
CA LEU A 132 2.26 8.45 -13.55
C LEU A 132 1.93 7.15 -14.30
N THR A 133 1.09 7.25 -15.34
CA THR A 133 0.76 6.14 -16.23
C THR A 133 1.98 5.64 -16.99
N ASP A 134 2.84 6.55 -17.45
CA ASP A 134 4.10 6.15 -18.10
C ASP A 134 5.04 5.45 -17.12
N ALA A 135 5.13 5.92 -15.88
CA ALA A 135 5.89 5.23 -14.83
C ALA A 135 5.29 3.84 -14.53
N ALA A 136 3.96 3.71 -14.48
CA ALA A 136 3.27 2.44 -14.31
C ALA A 136 3.60 1.45 -15.42
N ARG A 137 3.64 1.92 -16.69
CA ARG A 137 4.00 1.11 -17.85
C ARG A 137 5.41 0.54 -17.76
N VAL A 138 6.37 1.36 -17.35
CA VAL A 138 7.74 0.88 -17.15
C VAL A 138 7.80 -0.13 -15.99
N ALA A 139 7.16 0.20 -14.87
CA ALA A 139 7.17 -0.64 -13.68
C ALA A 139 6.55 -2.02 -13.93
N ILE A 140 5.37 -2.09 -14.56
CA ILE A 140 4.67 -3.35 -14.83
C ILE A 140 5.46 -4.23 -15.78
N ALA A 141 6.16 -3.66 -16.77
CA ALA A 141 7.02 -4.41 -17.69
C ALA A 141 8.23 -5.08 -16.99
N ASN A 142 8.56 -4.66 -15.76
CA ASN A 142 9.68 -5.16 -14.98
C ASN A 142 9.25 -6.05 -13.79
N VAL A 143 7.96 -6.26 -13.52
CA VAL A 143 7.52 -7.00 -12.31
C VAL A 143 7.98 -8.46 -12.30
N SER A 144 8.04 -9.11 -13.46
CA SER A 144 8.50 -10.49 -13.60
C SER A 144 10.01 -10.66 -13.35
N LYS A 145 10.77 -9.56 -13.32
CA LYS A 145 12.22 -9.58 -13.04
C LYS A 145 12.52 -9.66 -11.54
N SER A 146 11.53 -9.48 -10.66
CA SER A 146 11.75 -9.71 -9.23
C SER A 146 11.81 -11.22 -8.96
N SER A 147 12.98 -11.69 -8.50
CA SER A 147 13.29 -13.11 -8.31
C SER A 147 12.62 -13.75 -7.08
N GLU A 148 11.80 -13.00 -6.33
CA GLU A 148 11.24 -13.50 -5.08
C GLU A 148 10.05 -14.43 -5.34
N ARG A 149 10.26 -15.71 -5.05
CA ARG A 149 9.20 -16.72 -4.93
C ARG A 149 8.61 -16.58 -3.53
N PHE A 150 7.41 -16.01 -3.43
CA PHE A 150 6.78 -15.75 -2.14
C PHE A 150 6.16 -17.03 -1.58
N GLY A 151 6.74 -17.53 -0.48
CA GLY A 151 6.29 -18.71 0.27
C GLY A 151 5.47 -18.38 1.54
N ASN A 152 5.59 -19.21 2.58
CA ASN A 152 4.84 -19.06 3.84
C ASN A 152 5.08 -17.69 4.52
N CYS A 153 4.03 -17.16 5.16
CA CYS A 153 4.03 -15.88 5.87
C CYS A 153 4.33 -16.06 7.36
N GLU A 154 5.29 -15.29 7.89
CA GLU A 154 5.63 -15.29 9.32
C GLU A 154 4.93 -14.17 10.13
N TRP A 155 4.42 -13.15 9.43
CA TRP A 155 3.83 -11.96 10.05
C TRP A 155 2.36 -12.12 10.38
N LEU A 156 1.63 -12.99 9.69
CA LEU A 156 0.22 -13.31 9.90
C LEU A 156 0.05 -14.82 10.01
N THR A 157 -0.79 -15.23 10.93
CA THR A 157 -1.22 -16.61 11.15
C THR A 157 -2.72 -16.70 10.92
N ALA A 158 -3.24 -17.89 10.63
CA ALA A 158 -4.69 -18.10 10.51
C ALA A 158 -5.47 -17.75 11.80
N ALA A 159 -4.80 -17.70 12.95
CA ALA A 159 -5.42 -17.23 14.19
C ALA A 159 -5.68 -15.71 14.18
N ASP A 160 -4.85 -14.93 13.49
CA ASP A 160 -5.05 -13.47 13.39
C ASP A 160 -6.28 -13.12 12.54
N ALA A 161 -6.78 -14.06 11.72
CA ALA A 161 -8.03 -13.92 10.96
C ALA A 161 -9.28 -14.04 11.84
N ASP A 162 -9.15 -14.47 13.11
CA ASP A 162 -10.29 -14.72 13.98
C ASP A 162 -11.13 -13.46 14.24
N GLY A 163 -12.43 -13.59 13.95
CA GLY A 163 -13.36 -12.48 14.04
C GLY A 163 -13.12 -11.35 13.04
N PHE A 164 -12.24 -11.52 12.05
CA PHE A 164 -11.99 -10.56 10.95
C PHE A 164 -12.35 -11.13 9.58
N LEU A 165 -11.99 -12.39 9.33
CA LEU A 165 -12.12 -13.06 8.04
C LEU A 165 -12.77 -14.42 8.24
N ASP A 166 -13.56 -14.86 7.26
CA ASP A 166 -14.07 -16.23 7.24
C ASP A 166 -12.93 -17.25 7.07
N LYS A 167 -12.61 -17.95 8.17
CA LYS A 167 -11.54 -18.95 8.22
C LYS A 167 -11.75 -20.11 7.24
N SER A 168 -13.00 -20.43 6.88
CA SER A 168 -13.29 -21.56 5.98
C SER A 168 -12.91 -21.28 4.52
N THR A 169 -12.72 -20.00 4.18
CA THR A 169 -12.35 -19.54 2.84
C THR A 169 -11.05 -18.74 2.82
N LEU A 170 -10.32 -18.75 3.94
CA LEU A 170 -9.13 -17.93 4.15
C LEU A 170 -8.03 -18.31 3.16
N THR A 171 -7.49 -17.29 2.50
CA THR A 171 -6.25 -17.38 1.74
C THR A 171 -5.21 -16.46 2.35
N VAL A 172 -3.98 -16.95 2.44
CA VAL A 172 -2.84 -16.20 2.95
C VAL A 172 -1.77 -16.17 1.88
N GLN A 173 -1.22 -14.98 1.62
CA GLN A 173 -0.14 -14.79 0.66
C GLN A 173 0.92 -13.85 1.21
N ARG A 174 2.18 -14.19 0.97
CA ARG A 174 3.30 -13.27 1.18
C ARG A 174 3.37 -12.34 -0.04
N THR A 175 3.42 -11.03 0.21
CA THR A 175 3.45 -9.99 -0.84
C THR A 175 4.82 -9.32 -0.93
N GLY A 176 5.75 -9.63 -0.01
CA GLY A 176 7.14 -9.14 0.02
C GLY A 176 7.93 -9.81 1.13
N ALA A 177 9.24 -9.55 1.23
CA ALA A 177 10.06 -10.14 2.29
C ALA A 177 9.52 -9.81 3.70
N GLY A 178 9.05 -8.59 3.94
CA GLY A 178 8.42 -8.19 5.20
C GLY A 178 6.88 -8.15 5.19
N SER A 179 6.22 -8.57 4.11
CA SER A 179 4.79 -8.24 3.89
C SER A 179 3.92 -9.45 3.59
N CYS A 180 2.72 -9.47 4.15
CA CYS A 180 1.71 -10.50 3.98
C CYS A 180 0.31 -9.91 3.83
N MET A 181 -0.56 -10.67 3.17
CA MET A 181 -1.96 -10.38 3.00
C MET A 181 -2.77 -11.65 3.25
N MET A 182 -3.90 -11.52 3.95
CA MET A 182 -4.91 -12.55 4.10
C MET A 182 -6.24 -12.00 3.59
N PHE A 183 -7.06 -12.86 3.01
CA PHE A 183 -8.41 -12.46 2.59
C PHE A 183 -9.34 -13.66 2.54
N ASP A 184 -10.64 -13.38 2.67
CA ASP A 184 -11.71 -14.38 2.53
C ASP A 184 -12.39 -14.29 1.15
N ARG A 185 -13.39 -15.15 0.93
CA ARG A 185 -14.17 -15.13 -0.33
C ARG A 185 -14.95 -13.82 -0.54
N GLU A 186 -15.28 -13.08 0.52
CA GLU A 186 -15.94 -11.78 0.41
C GLU A 186 -14.96 -10.64 0.10
N ALA A 187 -13.68 -10.95 -0.08
CA ALA A 187 -12.58 -10.00 -0.28
C ALA A 187 -12.35 -9.05 0.90
N ASN A 188 -12.82 -9.42 2.11
CA ASN A 188 -12.33 -8.77 3.32
C ASN A 188 -10.83 -9.05 3.41
N THR A 189 -10.02 -8.04 3.70
CA THR A 189 -8.57 -8.16 3.61
C THR A 189 -7.91 -7.78 4.92
N MET A 190 -6.93 -8.58 5.35
CA MET A 190 -5.96 -8.21 6.39
C MET A 190 -4.57 -8.15 5.78
N THR A 191 -3.79 -7.12 6.08
CA THR A 191 -2.43 -6.96 5.56
C THR A 191 -1.49 -6.61 6.70
N VAL A 192 -0.31 -7.22 6.72
CA VAL A 192 0.83 -6.75 7.51
C VAL A 192 1.94 -6.42 6.54
N ALA A 193 2.43 -5.19 6.56
CA ALA A 193 3.57 -4.76 5.76
C ALA A 193 4.66 -4.21 6.67
N VAL A 194 5.74 -4.96 6.82
CA VAL A 194 6.97 -4.53 7.50
C VAL A 194 7.95 -4.06 6.44
N ILE A 195 8.38 -2.81 6.54
CA ILE A 195 9.30 -2.19 5.59
C ILE A 195 10.39 -1.41 6.31
N ALA A 196 11.60 -1.39 5.76
CA ALA A 196 12.62 -0.44 6.16
C ALA A 196 12.15 0.99 5.84
N MET A 197 12.07 1.85 6.85
CA MET A 197 11.68 3.25 6.69
C MET A 197 12.24 4.13 7.81
N SER A 198 12.65 5.35 7.46
CA SER A 198 13.14 6.31 8.44
C SER A 198 12.04 6.72 9.41
N ARG A 199 12.43 6.99 10.66
CA ARG A 199 11.54 7.47 11.71
C ARG A 199 10.83 8.75 11.29
N ASP A 200 11.57 9.70 10.74
CA ASP A 200 11.04 11.01 10.34
C ASP A 200 10.03 10.89 9.19
N THR A 201 10.25 9.94 8.28
CA THR A 201 9.26 9.63 7.23
C THR A 201 7.96 9.10 7.82
N VAL A 202 8.02 8.15 8.78
CA VAL A 202 6.82 7.63 9.45
C VAL A 202 6.09 8.74 10.20
N ILE A 203 6.80 9.51 11.02
CA ILE A 203 6.21 10.62 11.77
C ILE A 203 5.63 11.69 10.82
N GLY A 204 6.29 11.94 9.70
CA GLY A 204 5.79 12.83 8.66
C GLY A 204 4.54 12.30 7.97
N MET A 205 4.37 10.98 7.84
CA MET A 205 3.13 10.35 7.38
C MET A 205 2.01 10.44 8.43
N MET A 206 2.34 10.21 9.70
CA MET A 206 1.43 10.30 10.85
C MET A 206 0.76 11.66 11.02
N LYS A 207 1.51 12.73 10.77
CA LYS A 207 1.06 14.09 11.02
C LYS A 207 0.24 14.68 9.87
N ARG A 208 0.02 13.93 8.78
CA ARG A 208 -0.75 14.45 7.65
C ARG A 208 -2.21 14.53 8.03
N ALA A 209 -2.81 15.70 7.85
CA ALA A 209 -4.27 15.80 7.85
C ALA A 209 -4.82 14.82 6.80
N GLY A 210 -5.80 14.02 7.20
CA GLY A 210 -6.38 12.99 6.36
C GLY A 210 -7.85 12.78 6.70
N PRO A 211 -8.58 12.04 5.86
CA PRO A 211 -10.01 11.79 6.03
C PRO A 211 -10.32 10.87 7.22
N CYS A 212 -9.31 10.36 7.93
CA CYS A 212 -9.42 9.34 8.96
C CYS A 212 -9.28 9.92 10.36
N LYS A 213 -9.95 9.28 11.33
CA LYS A 213 -9.68 9.52 12.75
C LYS A 213 -8.33 8.90 13.11
N HIS A 214 -7.53 9.65 13.84
CA HIS A 214 -6.23 9.22 14.33
C HIS A 214 -6.29 9.01 15.85
N LEU A 215 -5.62 7.98 16.34
CA LEU A 215 -5.43 7.74 17.76
C LEU A 215 -4.00 7.30 18.06
N THR A 216 -3.49 7.64 19.23
CA THR A 216 -2.22 7.12 19.74
C THR A 216 -2.43 5.75 20.39
N ILE A 217 -1.43 4.88 20.30
CA ILE A 217 -1.46 3.53 20.91
C ILE A 217 -0.22 3.39 21.80
N PRO A 218 -0.18 4.06 22.97
CA PRO A 218 1.02 4.20 23.78
C PRO A 218 1.63 2.88 24.23
N GLU A 219 0.82 1.82 24.38
CA GLU A 219 1.28 0.47 24.71
C GLU A 219 2.19 -0.16 23.65
N LEU A 220 2.14 0.35 22.41
CA LEU A 220 3.02 -0.06 21.30
C LEU A 220 4.16 0.95 21.06
N GLY A 221 4.43 1.81 22.04
CA GLY A 221 5.48 2.83 21.98
C GLY A 221 4.99 4.20 21.52
N SER A 222 5.86 5.21 21.65
CA SER A 222 5.55 6.61 21.30
C SER A 222 5.37 6.86 19.80
N GLU A 223 5.75 5.88 18.96
CA GLU A 223 5.70 5.95 17.50
C GLU A 223 4.69 4.94 16.92
N ALA A 224 3.61 4.71 17.67
CA ALA A 224 2.48 3.87 17.28
C ALA A 224 1.19 4.66 17.23
N PHE A 225 0.42 4.46 16.17
CA PHE A 225 -0.86 5.12 15.95
C PHE A 225 -1.82 4.27 15.14
N GLY A 226 -3.10 4.52 15.33
CA GLY A 226 -4.19 3.93 14.57
C GLY A 226 -4.89 4.95 13.68
N GLU A 227 -5.36 4.49 12.53
CA GLU A 227 -6.27 5.18 11.61
C GLU A 227 -7.56 4.36 11.47
N HIS A 228 -8.72 4.98 11.60
CA HIS A 228 -10.01 4.33 11.33
C HIS A 228 -11.09 5.34 10.95
N SER A 229 -12.27 4.83 10.56
CA SER A 229 -13.46 5.65 10.29
C SER A 229 -13.19 6.77 9.30
N CYS A 230 -12.53 6.44 8.19
CA CYS A 230 -12.20 7.39 7.14
C CYS A 230 -13.48 7.88 6.44
N THR A 231 -13.58 9.18 6.18
CA THR A 231 -14.69 9.78 5.41
C THR A 231 -14.59 9.52 3.91
N LYS A 232 -13.45 9.00 3.44
CA LYS A 232 -13.17 8.68 2.04
C LYS A 232 -12.39 7.38 1.92
N GLY A 233 -12.54 6.69 0.79
CA GLY A 233 -11.98 5.36 0.57
C GLY A 233 -12.75 4.31 1.35
N ASN A 234 -12.04 3.28 1.82
CA ASN A 234 -12.67 2.29 2.67
C ASN A 234 -12.87 2.85 4.08
N GLY A 235 -14.02 3.48 4.33
CA GLY A 235 -14.38 4.02 5.65
C GLY A 235 -14.52 2.97 6.75
N ASN A 236 -14.60 1.69 6.37
CA ASN A 236 -14.67 0.55 7.28
C ASN A 236 -13.28 0.02 7.68
N ALA A 237 -12.23 0.48 6.99
CA ALA A 237 -10.87 0.03 7.23
C ALA A 237 -10.32 0.58 8.55
N VAL A 238 -9.43 -0.21 9.14
CA VAL A 238 -8.68 0.10 10.35
C VAL A 238 -7.23 -0.24 10.07
N ASN A 239 -6.33 0.71 10.31
CA ASN A 239 -4.90 0.50 10.14
C ASN A 239 -4.17 0.88 11.43
N ILE A 240 -3.20 0.09 11.85
CA ILE A 240 -2.26 0.43 12.90
C ILE A 240 -0.88 0.47 12.29
N TYR A 241 -0.17 1.56 12.52
CA TYR A 241 1.23 1.66 12.17
C TYR A 241 2.05 1.71 13.45
N VAL A 242 3.17 1.00 13.42
CA VAL A 242 4.17 1.02 14.48
C VAL A 242 5.54 1.21 13.84
N TRP A 243 6.39 2.03 14.48
CA TRP A 243 7.80 2.11 14.11
C TRP A 243 8.67 1.59 15.25
N LYS A 244 9.64 0.75 14.91
CA LYS A 244 10.63 0.21 15.85
C LYS A 244 11.86 -0.25 15.07
N ASN A 245 13.06 0.00 15.61
CA ASN A 245 14.33 -0.51 15.08
C ASN A 245 14.57 -0.21 13.59
N GLY A 246 14.18 0.98 13.10
CA GLY A 246 14.37 1.37 11.69
C GLY A 246 13.37 0.76 10.71
N ARG A 247 12.31 0.12 11.22
CA ARG A 247 11.24 -0.48 10.42
C ARG A 247 9.89 0.09 10.81
N GLN A 248 9.04 0.28 9.80
CA GLN A 248 7.62 0.53 9.99
C GLN A 248 6.87 -0.77 9.72
N ALA A 249 6.00 -1.19 10.64
CA ALA A 249 4.94 -2.14 10.31
C ALA A 249 3.61 -1.40 10.15
N SER A 250 2.88 -1.69 9.08
CA SER A 250 1.47 -1.34 8.90
C SER A 250 0.65 -2.62 9.02
N ILE A 251 -0.38 -2.59 9.86
CA ILE A 251 -1.30 -3.69 10.14
C ILE A 251 -2.70 -3.18 9.79
N LEU A 252 -3.22 -3.62 8.66
CA LEU A 252 -4.46 -3.15 8.07
C LEU A 252 -5.51 -4.26 8.11
N PHE A 253 -6.73 -3.92 8.50
CA PHE A 253 -7.94 -4.66 8.17
C PHE A 253 -8.86 -3.79 7.31
N ALA A 254 -9.29 -4.30 6.18
CA ALA A 254 -10.07 -3.59 5.16
C ALA A 254 -11.23 -4.48 4.69
N PRO A 255 -12.39 -4.43 5.37
CA PRO A 255 -13.57 -5.16 4.94
C PRO A 255 -14.29 -4.43 3.80
N VAL A 256 -14.98 -5.16 2.93
CA VAL A 256 -15.67 -4.57 1.76
C VAL A 256 -17.02 -3.93 2.11
N LYS A 257 -17.54 -4.22 3.31
CA LYS A 257 -18.81 -3.75 3.86
C LYS A 257 -18.60 -3.39 5.33
N PRO A 258 -19.55 -2.68 5.97
CA PRO A 258 -19.53 -2.50 7.43
C PRO A 258 -19.37 -3.86 8.13
N HIS A 259 -18.39 -3.96 9.01
CA HIS A 259 -18.04 -5.16 9.73
C HIS A 259 -18.06 -4.87 11.25
N PRO A 260 -18.35 -5.84 12.14
CA PRO A 260 -18.34 -5.61 13.59
C PRO A 260 -17.03 -5.01 14.12
N GLU A 261 -15.91 -5.36 13.47
CA GLU A 261 -14.57 -4.84 13.78
C GLU A 261 -14.20 -3.54 13.03
N SER A 262 -15.12 -2.98 12.24
CA SER A 262 -14.92 -1.69 11.60
C SER A 262 -14.98 -0.56 12.62
N GLY A 263 -14.14 0.46 12.44
CA GLY A 263 -14.18 1.67 13.25
C GLY A 263 -13.63 1.53 14.67
N SER A 264 -13.00 0.40 15.00
CA SER A 264 -12.28 0.19 16.26
C SER A 264 -10.92 -0.47 15.99
N VAL A 265 -9.88 0.04 16.64
CA VAL A 265 -8.55 -0.59 16.59
C VAL A 265 -8.40 -1.75 17.56
N GLU A 266 -9.29 -1.93 18.53
CA GLU A 266 -9.02 -2.75 19.72
C GLU A 266 -8.66 -4.20 19.37
N ARG A 267 -9.39 -4.84 18.45
CA ARG A 267 -9.03 -6.20 18.02
C ARG A 267 -7.76 -6.24 17.17
N LEU A 268 -7.50 -5.19 16.39
CA LEU A 268 -6.29 -5.09 15.57
C LEU A 268 -5.03 -4.86 16.43
N ARG A 269 -5.19 -4.33 17.65
CA ARG A 269 -4.08 -4.13 18.60
C ARG A 269 -3.40 -5.43 18.99
N ALA A 270 -4.13 -6.54 19.12
CA ALA A 270 -3.53 -7.84 19.43
C ALA A 270 -2.55 -8.28 18.34
N VAL A 271 -2.98 -8.14 17.07
CA VAL A 271 -2.13 -8.42 15.90
C VAL A 271 -0.94 -7.46 15.88
N ALA A 272 -1.18 -6.16 16.09
CA ALA A 272 -0.13 -5.14 16.11
C ALA A 272 0.89 -5.35 17.23
N GLY A 273 0.46 -5.76 18.43
CA GLY A 273 1.35 -6.08 19.55
C GLY A 273 2.25 -7.29 19.27
N ARG A 274 1.70 -8.34 18.65
CA ARG A 274 2.49 -9.49 18.20
C ARG A 274 3.52 -9.08 17.14
N VAL A 275 3.13 -8.27 16.16
CA VAL A 275 4.05 -7.76 15.13
C VAL A 275 5.13 -6.88 15.76
N TYR A 276 4.76 -5.96 16.66
CA TYR A 276 5.69 -5.08 17.38
C TYR A 276 6.70 -5.84 18.25
N GLY A 277 6.29 -6.96 18.86
CA GLY A 277 7.20 -7.84 19.61
C GLY A 277 8.26 -8.51 18.74
N LYS A 278 7.98 -8.70 17.44
CA LYS A 278 8.91 -9.29 16.46
C LYS A 278 9.85 -8.28 15.79
N LEU A 279 9.48 -6.99 15.76
CA LEU A 279 10.32 -5.89 15.26
C LEU A 279 11.50 -5.60 16.21
#